data_AF-A0A921ZQP5-F1
#
_entry.id   AF-A0A921ZQP5-F1
#
_cell.length_a   1.000
_cell.length_b   1.000
_cell.length_c   1.000
_cell.angle_alpha   90.00
_cell.angle_beta   90.00
_cell.angle_gamma   90.00
#
_symmetry.space_group_name_H-M   'P 1'
#
loop_
_entity.id
_entity.type
_entity.pdbx_description
1 polymer ?
#
loop_
_entity_poly.entity_id
_entity_poly.type
_entity_poly.pdbx_seq_one_letter_code
_entity_poly.pdbx_strand_id
1 'polypeptide(L)'
;MLRIIARGLVLWDSIEASEEWIDDQVPETIKPYIFTKPTEDNVDYEAMNQAYCNIVAGACFALGLRFAGSGDEDARDAVLQRAGAFATLAARPLADLAGRSTLETCLCVCLLAAAMIMCGRGDVSVLRVCRRVRARLAAPGAAAAHPHALTHGGQVRCTPRITHYTLRYTLHTTY
;
A
#
# COMPACT_ATOMS: atom_id res chain seq x y z
N MET A 1 -5.24 4.62 -7.86
CA MET A 1 -4.70 5.26 -6.64
C MET A 1 -5.14 6.71 -6.50
N LEU A 2 -4.59 7.68 -7.26
CA LEU A 2 -4.87 9.12 -7.05
C LEU A 2 -6.36 9.51 -7.09
N ARG A 3 -7.14 8.86 -7.97
CA ARG A 3 -8.59 9.08 -8.03
C ARG A 3 -9.32 8.76 -6.72
N ILE A 4 -8.91 7.70 -6.03
CA ILE A 4 -9.50 7.30 -4.75
C ILE A 4 -9.08 8.24 -3.63
N ILE A 5 -7.81 8.67 -3.64
CA ILE A 5 -7.32 9.67 -2.68
C ILE A 5 -8.10 10.98 -2.83
N ALA A 6 -8.24 11.48 -4.07
CA ALA A 6 -9.01 12.69 -4.35
C ALA A 6 -10.47 12.56 -3.92
N ARG A 7 -11.10 11.40 -4.20
CA ARG A 7 -12.47 11.12 -3.74
C ARG A 7 -12.57 11.15 -2.21
N GLY A 8 -11.64 10.53 -1.49
CA GLY A 8 -11.59 10.56 -0.04
C GLY A 8 -11.41 11.97 0.52
N LEU A 9 -10.58 12.81 -0.12
CA LEU A 9 -10.41 14.21 0.27
C LEU A 9 -11.67 15.07 0.06
N VAL A 10 -12.45 14.78 -0.98
CA VAL A 10 -13.72 15.47 -1.23
C VAL A 10 -14.81 14.97 -0.27
N LEU A 11 -14.87 13.66 -0.05
CA LEU A 11 -15.83 12.99 0.85
C LEU A 11 -15.23 12.79 2.24
N TRP A 12 -14.55 13.81 2.77
CA TRP A 12 -13.73 13.71 3.99
C TRP A 12 -14.49 13.25 5.22
N ASP A 13 -15.74 13.70 5.37
CA ASP A 13 -16.58 13.41 6.52
C ASP A 13 -17.12 11.97 6.52
N SER A 14 -17.08 11.30 5.36
CA SER A 14 -17.54 9.92 5.21
C SER A 14 -16.45 8.87 5.49
N ILE A 15 -15.24 9.30 5.83
CA ILE A 15 -14.12 8.38 6.08
C ILE A 15 -14.24 7.79 7.48
N GLU A 16 -14.36 6.46 7.56
CA GLU A 16 -14.43 5.70 8.80
C GLU A 16 -13.18 4.85 9.02
N ALA A 17 -12.79 4.67 10.29
CA ALA A 17 -11.65 3.86 10.73
C ALA A 17 -11.96 2.34 10.67
N SER A 18 -12.52 1.87 9.56
CA SER A 18 -12.95 0.48 9.39
C SER A 18 -12.39 -0.13 8.11
N GLU A 19 -12.26 -1.45 8.13
CA GLU A 19 -11.93 -2.21 6.91
C GLU A 19 -13.06 -2.20 5.89
N GLU A 20 -14.30 -2.16 6.37
CA GLU A 20 -15.50 -2.10 5.54
C GLU A 20 -15.47 -0.87 4.64
N TRP A 21 -15.06 0.28 5.18
CA TRP A 21 -14.92 1.51 4.39
C TRP A 21 -13.90 1.38 3.26
N ILE A 22 -12.81 0.64 3.50
CA ILE A 22 -11.77 0.36 2.48
C ILE A 22 -12.34 -0.53 1.37
N ASP A 23 -13.09 -1.57 1.75
CA ASP A 23 -13.72 -2.52 0.81
C ASP A 23 -14.84 -1.86 -0.01
N ASP A 24 -15.52 -0.85 0.55
CA ASP A 24 -16.53 -0.04 -0.14
C ASP A 24 -15.95 0.88 -1.21
N GLN A 25 -14.65 1.14 -1.19
CA GLN A 25 -13.99 1.86 -2.28
C GLN A 25 -13.82 0.99 -3.54
N VAL A 26 -13.96 -0.32 -3.42
CA VAL A 26 -13.77 -1.28 -4.53
C VAL A 26 -15.08 -1.42 -5.31
N PRO A 27 -15.10 -1.09 -6.61
CA PRO A 27 -16.28 -1.29 -7.45
C PRO A 27 -16.71 -2.76 -7.50
N GLU A 28 -18.02 -3.00 -7.48
CA GLU A 28 -18.60 -4.35 -7.62
C GLU A 28 -18.17 -5.04 -8.91
N THR A 29 -17.85 -4.28 -9.96
CA THR A 29 -17.30 -4.80 -11.21
C THR A 29 -15.96 -5.51 -11.04
N ILE A 30 -15.14 -5.12 -10.04
CA ILE A 30 -13.82 -5.69 -9.81
C ILE A 30 -13.89 -6.84 -8.80
N LYS A 31 -14.81 -6.77 -7.82
CA LYS A 31 -15.00 -7.77 -6.76
C LYS A 31 -14.99 -9.24 -7.24
N PRO A 32 -15.64 -9.64 -8.34
CA PRO A 32 -15.67 -11.04 -8.78
C PRO A 32 -14.37 -11.53 -9.44
N TYR A 33 -13.51 -10.62 -9.89
CA TYR A 33 -12.27 -10.96 -10.61
C TYR A 33 -11.03 -10.97 -9.70
N ILE A 34 -11.20 -10.72 -8.40
CA ILE A 34 -10.12 -10.69 -7.42
C ILE A 34 -9.59 -12.11 -7.16
N PHE A 35 -8.35 -12.38 -7.55
CA PHE A 35 -7.64 -13.65 -7.30
C PHE A 35 -8.33 -14.94 -7.78
N THR A 36 -9.31 -14.83 -8.68
CA THR A 36 -9.95 -15.97 -9.35
C THR A 36 -9.05 -16.50 -10.46
N LYS A 37 -9.02 -17.83 -10.67
CA LYS A 37 -8.30 -18.43 -11.82
C LYS A 37 -8.87 -17.86 -13.13
N PRO A 38 -8.01 -17.55 -14.12
CA PRO A 38 -8.47 -17.14 -15.43
C PRO A 38 -9.46 -18.17 -15.98
N THR A 39 -10.69 -17.74 -16.19
CA THR A 39 -11.77 -18.58 -16.72
C THR A 39 -12.18 -18.12 -18.12
N GLU A 40 -11.94 -16.85 -18.45
CA GLU A 40 -12.26 -16.24 -19.74
C GLU A 40 -11.01 -15.57 -20.33
N ASP A 41 -10.61 -15.97 -21.53
CA ASP A 41 -9.41 -15.44 -22.21
C ASP A 41 -9.52 -13.97 -22.64
N ASN A 42 -10.73 -13.38 -22.60
CA ASN A 42 -10.98 -12.00 -23.00
C ASN A 42 -10.83 -10.96 -21.87
N VAL A 43 -10.59 -11.41 -20.63
CA VAL A 43 -10.46 -10.50 -19.47
C VAL A 43 -8.99 -10.35 -19.11
N ASP A 44 -8.52 -9.09 -19.09
CA ASP A 44 -7.19 -8.76 -18.58
C ASP A 44 -7.18 -8.82 -17.05
N TYR A 45 -6.96 -10.03 -16.53
CA TYR A 45 -6.85 -10.28 -15.10
C TYR A 45 -5.69 -9.51 -14.46
N GLU A 46 -4.64 -9.16 -15.23
CA GLU A 46 -3.53 -8.36 -14.71
C GLU A 46 -3.98 -6.93 -14.43
N ALA A 47 -4.62 -6.28 -15.42
CA ALA A 47 -5.17 -4.95 -15.25
C ALA A 47 -6.21 -4.87 -14.13
N MET A 48 -7.06 -5.90 -13.98
CA MET A 48 -8.07 -5.95 -12.91
C MET A 48 -7.43 -6.05 -11.52
N ASN A 49 -6.45 -6.95 -11.33
CA ASN A 49 -5.75 -7.08 -10.05
C ASN A 49 -4.89 -5.85 -9.72
N GLN A 50 -4.25 -5.25 -10.72
CA GLN A 50 -3.54 -3.98 -10.57
C GLN A 50 -4.48 -2.84 -10.17
N ALA A 51 -5.66 -2.75 -10.78
CA ALA A 51 -6.67 -1.75 -10.42
C ALA A 51 -7.14 -1.93 -8.98
N TYR A 52 -7.44 -3.17 -8.57
CA TYR A 52 -7.80 -3.50 -7.19
C TYR A 52 -6.74 -3.06 -6.18
N CYS A 53 -5.47 -3.44 -6.39
CA CYS A 53 -4.37 -3.07 -5.50
C CYS A 53 -4.24 -1.54 -5.38
N ASN A 54 -4.34 -0.84 -6.51
CA ASN A 54 -4.24 0.62 -6.56
C ASN A 54 -5.44 1.35 -5.94
N ILE A 55 -6.63 0.72 -5.90
CA ILE A 55 -7.83 1.27 -5.25
C ILE A 55 -7.68 1.15 -3.74
N VAL A 56 -7.40 -0.07 -3.25
CA VAL A 56 -7.21 -0.35 -1.82
C VAL A 56 -6.04 0.46 -1.25
N ALA A 57 -4.90 0.52 -1.92
CA ALA A 57 -3.77 1.34 -1.47
C ALA A 57 -4.12 2.84 -1.41
N GLY A 58 -4.94 3.33 -2.34
CA GLY A 58 -5.43 4.71 -2.33
C GLY A 58 -6.40 4.99 -1.17
N ALA A 59 -7.28 4.04 -0.86
CA ALA A 59 -8.19 4.10 0.27
C ALA A 59 -7.42 4.11 1.61
N CYS A 60 -6.47 3.19 1.79
CA CYS A 60 -5.59 3.17 2.96
C CYS A 60 -4.84 4.50 3.13
N PHE A 61 -4.36 5.10 2.04
CA PHE A 61 -3.68 6.39 2.10
C PHE A 61 -4.61 7.54 2.50
N ALA A 62 -5.84 7.59 1.96
CA ALA A 62 -6.84 8.57 2.36
C ALA A 62 -7.19 8.43 3.86
N LEU A 63 -7.32 7.19 4.35
CA LEU A 63 -7.52 6.91 5.77
C LEU A 63 -6.34 7.41 6.61
N GLY A 64 -5.12 7.19 6.13
CA GLY A 64 -3.90 7.72 6.77
C GLY A 64 -3.84 9.24 6.84
N LEU A 65 -4.39 9.95 5.84
CA LEU A 65 -4.52 11.41 5.88
C LEU A 65 -5.58 11.87 6.89
N ARG A 66 -6.73 11.17 6.96
CA ARG A 66 -7.84 11.48 7.87
C ARG A 66 -7.49 11.35 9.34
N PHE A 67 -6.66 10.36 9.67
CA PHE A 67 -6.25 10.03 11.03
C PHE A 67 -4.78 10.37 11.29
N ALA A 68 -4.18 11.24 10.49
CA ALA A 68 -2.78 11.62 10.64
C ALA A 68 -2.51 12.21 12.04
N GLY A 69 -1.66 11.56 12.82
CA GLY A 69 -1.28 11.99 14.17
C GLY A 69 -2.39 11.85 15.24
N SER A 70 -3.55 11.28 14.91
CA SER A 70 -4.58 11.01 15.93
C SER A 70 -4.14 9.91 16.90
N GLY A 71 -3.33 8.96 16.41
CA GLY A 71 -2.96 7.75 17.15
C GLY A 71 -4.13 6.79 17.36
N ASP A 72 -5.07 6.79 16.42
CA ASP A 72 -6.21 5.89 16.40
C ASP A 72 -5.76 4.45 16.07
N GLU A 73 -6.02 3.53 16.99
CA GLU A 73 -5.56 2.14 16.87
C GLU A 73 -6.41 1.34 15.86
N ASP A 74 -7.70 1.64 15.76
CA ASP A 74 -8.62 0.96 14.84
C ASP A 74 -8.24 1.31 13.39
N ALA A 75 -7.98 2.60 13.10
CA ALA A 75 -7.52 3.04 11.80
C ALA A 75 -6.14 2.44 11.44
N ARG A 76 -5.23 2.36 12.42
CA ARG A 76 -3.92 1.71 12.24
C ARG A 76 -4.08 0.24 11.88
N ASP A 77 -4.90 -0.49 12.64
CA ASP A 77 -5.05 -1.93 12.50
C ASP A 77 -5.74 -2.30 11.18
N ALA A 78 -6.76 -1.54 10.76
CA ALA A 78 -7.39 -1.68 9.44
C ALA A 78 -6.36 -1.54 8.30
N VAL A 79 -5.49 -0.53 8.35
CA VAL A 79 -4.43 -0.32 7.34
C VAL A 79 -3.37 -1.41 7.40
N LEU A 80 -2.94 -1.83 8.60
CA LEU A 80 -1.93 -2.87 8.78
C LEU A 80 -2.43 -4.24 8.34
N GLN A 81 -3.71 -4.55 8.53
CA GLN A 81 -4.34 -5.77 8.04
C GLN A 81 -4.25 -5.84 6.50
N ARG A 82 -4.57 -4.75 5.80
CA ARG A 82 -4.44 -4.66 4.34
C ARG A 82 -2.99 -4.71 3.88
N ALA A 83 -2.07 -4.06 4.60
CA ALA A 83 -0.64 -4.16 4.34
C ALA A 83 -0.13 -5.61 4.51
N GLY A 84 -0.61 -6.33 5.52
CA GLY A 84 -0.35 -7.75 5.74
C GLY A 84 -0.82 -8.60 4.58
N ALA A 85 -2.05 -8.38 4.11
CA ALA A 85 -2.59 -9.05 2.93
C ALA A 85 -1.70 -8.84 1.70
N PHE A 86 -1.31 -7.60 1.40
CA PHE A 86 -0.38 -7.30 0.30
C PHE A 86 0.98 -7.97 0.46
N ALA A 87 1.53 -8.02 1.67
CA ALA A 87 2.81 -8.68 1.93
C ALA A 87 2.73 -10.21 1.74
N THR A 88 1.60 -10.84 2.05
CA THR A 88 1.38 -12.28 1.77
C THR A 88 1.17 -12.56 0.29
N LEU A 89 0.46 -11.67 -0.41
CA LEU A 89 0.24 -11.74 -1.85
C LEU A 89 1.55 -11.60 -2.64
N ALA A 90 2.40 -10.65 -2.24
CA ALA A 90 3.73 -10.45 -2.84
C ALA A 90 4.69 -11.65 -2.64
N ALA A 91 4.43 -12.49 -1.63
CA ALA A 91 5.20 -13.70 -1.35
C ALA A 91 4.72 -14.94 -2.12
N ARG A 92 3.52 -14.90 -2.73
CA ARG A 92 2.94 -16.00 -3.52
C ARG A 92 3.25 -15.83 -5.02
N PRO A 93 3.25 -16.91 -5.82
CA PRO A 93 3.38 -16.83 -7.28
C PRO A 93 2.22 -16.09 -7.96
N LEU A 94 1.14 -15.79 -7.22
CA LEU A 94 0.08 -14.86 -7.64
C LEU A 94 0.57 -13.42 -7.86
N ALA A 95 1.78 -13.07 -7.41
CA ALA A 95 2.38 -11.76 -7.62
C ALA A 95 2.62 -11.44 -9.12
N ASP A 96 2.76 -12.47 -9.96
CA ASP A 96 2.91 -12.29 -11.41
C ASP A 96 1.61 -11.78 -12.06
N LEU A 97 0.45 -12.05 -11.45
CA LEU A 97 -0.85 -11.58 -11.93
C LEU A 97 -1.17 -10.12 -11.57
N ALA A 98 -0.40 -9.46 -10.71
CA ALA A 98 -0.61 -8.05 -10.37
C ALA A 98 0.64 -7.18 -10.61
N GLY A 99 1.76 -7.80 -10.98
CA GLY A 99 3.07 -7.18 -11.00
C GLY A 99 3.65 -7.01 -9.59
N ARG A 100 4.78 -7.68 -9.33
CA ARG A 100 5.51 -7.58 -8.05
C ARG A 100 5.85 -6.13 -7.67
N SER A 101 6.22 -5.30 -8.65
CA SER A 101 6.53 -3.88 -8.45
C SER A 101 5.32 -3.06 -7.99
N THR A 102 4.14 -3.35 -8.52
CA THR A 102 2.87 -2.71 -8.13
C THR A 102 2.51 -3.06 -6.70
N LEU A 103 2.62 -4.34 -6.33
CA LEU A 103 2.36 -4.81 -4.96
C LEU A 103 3.32 -4.20 -3.95
N GLU A 104 4.61 -4.13 -4.26
CA GLU A 104 5.61 -3.48 -3.39
C GLU A 104 5.31 -1.99 -3.20
N THR A 105 4.92 -1.29 -4.28
CA THR A 105 4.54 0.12 -4.21
C THR A 105 3.29 0.33 -3.34
N CYS A 106 2.25 -0.50 -3.54
CA CYS A 106 1.03 -0.47 -2.74
C CYS A 106 1.30 -0.76 -1.26
N LEU A 107 2.17 -1.74 -0.98
CA LEU A 107 2.62 -2.06 0.37
C LEU A 107 3.32 -0.85 1.01
N CYS A 108 4.26 -0.21 0.31
CA CYS A 108 4.92 0.99 0.81
C CYS A 108 3.92 2.12 1.12
N VAL A 109 2.92 2.33 0.28
CA VAL A 109 1.88 3.34 0.50
C VAL A 109 1.05 3.03 1.75
N CYS A 110 0.66 1.78 1.96
CA CYS A 110 -0.07 1.38 3.17
C CYS A 110 0.78 1.56 4.44
N LEU A 111 2.08 1.25 4.38
CA LEU A 111 2.99 1.47 5.51
C LEU A 111 3.17 2.95 5.83
N LEU A 112 3.23 3.81 4.80
CA LEU A 112 3.26 5.26 4.99
C LEU A 112 1.98 5.75 5.66
N ALA A 113 0.81 5.24 5.24
CA ALA A 113 -0.46 5.55 5.88
C ALA A 113 -0.46 5.17 7.37
N ALA A 114 -0.07 3.95 7.72
CA ALA A 114 0.04 3.53 9.11
C ALA A 114 1.05 4.39 9.92
N ALA A 115 2.17 4.78 9.31
CA ALA A 115 3.14 5.67 9.94
C ALA A 115 2.61 7.09 10.14
N MET A 116 1.78 7.61 9.22
CA MET A 116 1.11 8.90 9.38
C MET A 116 0.12 8.88 10.54
N ILE A 117 -0.67 7.82 10.69
CA ILE A 117 -1.66 7.67 11.78
C ILE A 117 -0.97 7.68 13.15
N MET A 118 0.12 6.93 13.29
CA MET A 118 0.87 6.78 14.54
C MET A 118 1.99 7.81 14.74
N CYS A 119 2.04 8.85 13.90
CA CYS A 119 3.08 9.88 13.99
C CYS A 119 3.02 10.58 15.36
N GLY A 120 4.15 10.62 16.06
CA GLY A 120 4.27 11.29 17.37
C GLY A 120 4.09 10.40 18.61
N ARG A 121 3.51 9.20 18.50
CA ARG A 121 3.35 8.27 19.65
C ARG A 121 4.41 7.18 19.78
N GLY A 122 5.21 6.94 18.72
CA GLY A 122 6.30 5.97 18.77
C GLY A 122 5.84 4.50 18.81
N ASP A 123 4.79 4.14 18.06
CA ASP A 123 4.29 2.77 18.04
C ASP A 123 5.32 1.77 17.48
N VAL A 124 5.72 0.83 18.34
CA VAL A 124 6.69 -0.23 18.05
C VAL A 124 6.15 -1.20 16.98
N SER A 125 4.83 -1.38 16.87
CA SER A 125 4.21 -2.27 15.89
C SER A 125 4.43 -1.79 14.46
N VAL A 126 4.17 -0.50 14.19
CA VAL A 126 4.43 0.11 12.87
C VAL A 126 5.92 0.10 12.54
N LEU A 127 6.79 0.40 13.52
CA LEU A 127 8.24 0.37 13.34
C LEU A 127 8.76 -1.04 13.02
N ARG A 128 8.24 -2.08 13.67
CA ARG A 128 8.61 -3.48 13.39
C ARG A 128 8.23 -3.89 11.97
N VAL A 129 7.03 -3.54 11.51
CA VAL A 129 6.58 -3.85 10.15
C VAL A 129 7.44 -3.10 9.13
N CYS A 130 7.68 -1.80 9.33
CA CYS A 130 8.58 -1.01 8.49
C CYS A 130 9.99 -1.62 8.41
N ARG A 131 10.57 -2.05 9.54
CA ARG A 131 11.91 -2.66 9.59
C ARG A 131 11.93 -4.01 8.87
N ARG A 132 10.90 -4.83 9.03
CA ARG A 132 10.77 -6.13 8.36
C ARG A 132 10.68 -5.98 6.84
N VAL A 133 9.86 -5.06 6.36
CA VAL A 133 9.72 -4.80 4.92
C VAL A 133 11.01 -4.22 4.34
N ARG A 134 11.67 -3.30 5.06
CA ARG A 134 12.99 -2.78 4.67
C ARG A 134 14.06 -3.86 4.57
N ALA A 135 14.12 -4.78 5.54
CA ALA A 135 15.08 -5.88 5.51
C ALA A 135 14.86 -6.81 4.30
N ARG A 136 13.60 -7.04 3.91
CA ARG A 136 13.26 -7.81 2.71
C ARG A 136 13.66 -7.10 1.42
N LEU A 137 13.44 -5.80 1.33
CA LEU A 137 13.81 -4.99 0.15
C LEU A 137 15.33 -4.75 0.04
N ALA A 138 16.05 -4.77 1.17
CA ALA A 138 17.51 -4.62 1.21
C ALA A 138 18.27 -5.94 0.95
N ALA A 139 17.57 -7.09 0.92
CA ALA A 139 18.21 -8.36 0.63
C ALA A 139 18.70 -8.39 -0.83
N PRO A 140 19.96 -8.80 -1.09
CA PRO A 140 20.63 -8.67 -2.39
C PRO A 140 20.01 -9.47 -3.56
N GLY A 141 18.93 -10.21 -3.33
CA GLY A 141 18.21 -10.96 -4.37
C GLY A 141 17.11 -10.17 -5.11
N ALA A 142 16.66 -9.01 -4.61
CA ALA A 142 15.64 -8.20 -5.26
C ALA A 142 16.22 -7.18 -6.28
N ALA A 143 17.54 -7.01 -6.30
CA ALA A 143 18.23 -6.01 -7.12
C ALA A 143 18.72 -6.53 -8.49
N ALA A 144 18.48 -7.80 -8.83
CA ALA A 144 19.12 -8.49 -9.95
C ALA A 144 18.17 -8.96 -11.08
N ALA A 145 17.02 -8.31 -11.28
CA ALA A 145 16.19 -8.51 -12.46
C ALA A 145 16.26 -7.28 -13.40
N HIS A 146 17.26 -7.34 -14.28
CA HIS A 146 17.52 -6.56 -15.51
C HIS A 146 17.98 -5.09 -15.43
N PRO A 147 19.19 -4.79 -15.96
CA PRO A 147 19.55 -3.49 -16.51
C PRO A 147 19.29 -3.52 -18.03
N HIS A 148 18.10 -3.12 -18.47
CA HIS A 148 17.94 -2.58 -19.82
C HIS A 148 17.27 -1.23 -19.72
N ALA A 149 18.04 -0.22 -20.04
CA ALA A 149 17.64 1.17 -20.07
C ALA A 149 16.77 1.43 -21.31
N LEU A 150 15.70 2.21 -21.08
CA LEU A 150 14.86 2.97 -22.01
C LEU A 150 13.87 2.11 -22.82
N THR A 151 12.55 2.34 -22.70
CA THR A 151 11.86 3.39 -23.47
C THR A 151 10.44 3.63 -22.89
N HIS A 152 10.09 4.91 -22.69
CA HIS A 152 8.74 5.45 -22.42
C HIS A 152 7.92 4.92 -21.23
N GLY A 153 7.98 5.65 -20.11
CA GLY A 153 7.02 5.55 -19.02
C GLY A 153 7.68 5.88 -17.69
N GLY A 154 7.31 7.00 -17.08
CA GLY A 154 7.89 7.48 -15.82
C GLY A 154 7.64 6.52 -14.66
N GLN A 155 8.50 5.52 -14.50
CA GLN A 155 8.52 4.68 -13.31
C GLN A 155 9.25 5.45 -12.21
N VAL A 156 8.47 6.13 -11.39
CA VAL A 156 8.92 6.86 -10.21
C VAL A 156 9.62 5.90 -9.26
N ARG A 157 10.96 5.82 -9.36
CA ARG A 157 11.85 5.10 -8.44
C ARG A 157 11.94 5.86 -7.11
N CYS A 158 10.84 5.91 -6.35
CA CYS A 158 10.76 6.62 -5.06
C CYS A 158 11.01 5.74 -3.82
N THR A 159 11.26 4.44 -3.95
CA THR A 159 11.12 3.52 -2.81
C THR A 159 12.28 3.40 -1.80
N PRO A 160 13.50 3.95 -1.98
CA PRO A 160 14.46 3.97 -0.87
C PRO A 160 14.54 5.31 -0.10
N ARG A 161 14.00 6.42 -0.63
CA ARG A 161 14.17 7.75 0.00
C ARG A 161 13.04 8.13 0.95
N ILE A 162 11.80 7.75 0.68
CA ILE A 162 10.65 8.14 1.52
C ILE A 162 10.72 7.45 2.89
N THR A 163 11.08 6.17 2.95
CA THR A 163 11.28 5.43 4.22
C THR A 163 12.44 5.95 5.07
N HIS A 164 13.42 6.63 4.46
CA HIS A 164 14.53 7.23 5.19
C HIS A 164 14.15 8.58 5.81
N TYR A 165 13.23 9.32 5.18
CA TYR A 165 12.71 10.59 5.71
C TYR A 165 11.65 10.39 6.78
N THR A 166 10.70 9.47 6.60
CA THR A 166 9.66 9.21 7.61
C THR A 166 10.27 8.82 8.96
N LEU A 167 11.32 7.98 8.94
CA LEU A 167 12.00 7.54 10.17
C LEU A 167 12.91 8.62 10.80
N ARG A 168 13.49 9.53 10.00
CA ARG A 168 14.23 10.68 10.56
C ARG A 168 13.29 11.64 11.29
N TYR A 169 12.09 11.87 10.79
CA TYR A 169 11.11 12.72 11.47
C TYR A 169 10.55 12.09 12.75
N THR A 170 10.28 10.77 12.77
CA THR A 170 9.81 10.11 14.01
C THR A 170 10.89 10.04 15.09
N LEU A 171 12.17 9.84 14.72
CA LEU A 171 13.28 9.79 15.69
C LEU A 171 13.69 11.15 16.26
N HIS A 172 13.42 12.25 15.55
CA HIS A 172 13.77 13.59 16.02
C HIS A 172 12.73 14.20 16.97
N THR A 173 11.58 13.55 17.14
CA THR A 173 10.50 13.97 18.06
C THR A 173 10.56 13.25 19.42
N THR A 174 11.55 12.36 19.60
CA THR A 174 11.79 11.58 20.83
C THR A 174 12.99 12.09 21.65
N TYR A 175 13.39 13.35 21.47
CA TYR A 175 14.34 14.05 22.34
C TYR A 175 13.82 15.42 22.72
#